data_AF-A0A9N9UND1-F1
#
_entry.id   AF-A0A9N9UND1-F1
#
_cell.length_a   1.000
_cell.length_b   1.000
_cell.length_c   1.000
_cell.angle_alpha   90.00
_cell.angle_beta   90.00
_cell.angle_gamma   90.00
#
_symmetry.space_group_name_H-M   'P 1'
#
loop_
_entity.id
_entity.type
_entity.pdbx_description
1 polymer ?
#
loop_
_entity_poly.entity_id
_entity_poly.type
_entity_poly.pdbx_seq_one_letter_code
_entity_poly.pdbx_strand_id
1 'polypeptide(L)'
;MTSGPMTQHAMAFTVAEEIRKFNPGIRLIAQNPGYRDCTFEVKGQFGAGAFVDVDDESLVISAYASAPVREIIADIAKPAMIIATFWDSGIVADEKSKPFLDADSPRTMEMWESYERTEFPVSNMERELLEFGTHLEVSLFSRK
;
A
#
# COMPACT_ATOMS: atom_id res chain seq x y z
N MET A 1 -3.21 18.77 -8.71
CA MET A 1 -3.74 17.60 -7.98
C MET A 1 -4.56 16.83 -9.00
N THR A 2 -4.29 15.58 -9.40
CA THR A 2 -3.87 14.38 -8.65
C THR A 2 -3.14 13.40 -9.60
N SER A 3 -1.81 13.24 -9.49
CA SER A 3 -1.04 12.20 -10.20
C SER A 3 -0.92 10.88 -9.42
N GLY A 4 -1.13 10.91 -8.09
CA GLY A 4 -0.97 9.77 -7.20
C GLY A 4 -1.75 8.50 -7.59
N PRO A 5 -3.04 8.58 -7.96
CA PRO A 5 -3.81 7.40 -8.35
C PRO A 5 -3.25 6.67 -9.59
N MET A 6 -2.66 7.43 -10.53
CA MET A 6 -2.06 6.86 -11.75
C MET A 6 -0.71 6.18 -11.47
N THR A 7 0.08 6.72 -10.54
CA THR A 7 1.37 6.13 -10.15
C THR A 7 1.20 4.78 -9.45
N GLN A 8 0.27 4.68 -8.48
CA GLN A 8 -0.01 3.40 -7.82
C GLN A 8 -0.52 2.33 -8.78
N HIS A 9 -1.38 2.75 -9.71
CA HIS A 9 -1.92 1.90 -10.75
C HIS A 9 -0.79 1.34 -11.63
N ALA A 10 0.13 2.20 -12.10
CA ALA A 10 1.29 1.79 -12.88
C ALA A 10 2.23 0.85 -12.09
N MET A 11 2.45 1.11 -10.79
CA MET A 11 3.24 0.24 -9.92
C MET A 11 2.61 -1.15 -9.78
N ALA A 12 1.32 -1.22 -9.45
CA ALA A 12 0.60 -2.49 -9.30
C ALA A 12 0.65 -3.33 -10.57
N PHE A 13 0.46 -2.70 -11.73
CA PHE A 13 0.60 -3.37 -13.02
C PHE A 13 2.01 -3.89 -13.27
N THR A 14 3.03 -3.05 -13.07
CA THR A 14 4.42 -3.43 -13.31
C THR A 14 4.82 -4.62 -12.43
N VAL A 15 4.48 -4.57 -11.14
CA VAL A 15 4.76 -5.66 -10.20
C VAL A 15 4.02 -6.93 -10.60
N ALA A 16 2.74 -6.84 -10.96
CA ALA A 16 1.98 -8.01 -11.38
C ALA A 16 2.52 -8.63 -12.67
N GLU A 17 2.89 -7.83 -13.68
CA GLU A 17 3.50 -8.33 -14.91
C GLU A 17 4.81 -9.08 -14.64
N GLU A 18 5.66 -8.57 -13.74
CA GLU A 18 6.90 -9.25 -13.35
C GLU A 18 6.62 -10.57 -12.61
N ILE A 19 5.67 -10.56 -11.66
CA ILE A 19 5.32 -11.78 -10.92
C ILE A 19 4.67 -12.81 -11.85
N ARG A 20 3.84 -12.40 -12.82
CA ARG A 20 3.15 -13.28 -13.77
C ARG A 20 4.09 -14.12 -14.61
N LYS A 21 5.34 -13.70 -14.80
CA LYS A 21 6.38 -14.51 -15.48
C LYS A 21 6.64 -15.83 -14.77
N PHE A 22 6.40 -15.88 -13.45
CA PHE A 22 6.62 -17.05 -12.61
C PHE A 22 5.32 -17.60 -12.01
N ASN A 23 4.33 -16.74 -11.78
CA ASN A 23 3.00 -17.09 -11.26
C ASN A 23 1.89 -16.41 -12.09
N PRO A 24 1.47 -17.01 -13.22
CA PRO A 24 0.47 -16.43 -14.11
C PRO A 24 -0.90 -16.20 -13.46
N GLY A 25 -1.19 -16.88 -12.35
CA GLY A 25 -2.49 -16.84 -11.65
C GLY A 25 -2.66 -15.66 -10.70
N ILE A 26 -1.66 -14.77 -10.56
CA ILE A 26 -1.76 -13.68 -9.60
C ILE A 26 -2.89 -12.70 -9.95
N ARG A 27 -3.70 -12.41 -8.93
CA ARG A 27 -4.85 -11.51 -9.02
C ARG A 27 -4.43 -10.08 -8.68
N LEU A 28 -5.00 -9.14 -9.40
CA LEU A 28 -4.93 -7.72 -9.09
C LEU A 28 -6.26 -7.32 -8.44
N ILE A 29 -6.23 -6.92 -7.17
CA ILE A 29 -7.43 -6.55 -6.41
C ILE A 29 -7.39 -5.07 -6.10
N ALA A 30 -8.47 -4.35 -6.39
CA ALA A 30 -8.65 -2.95 -6.04
C ALA A 30 -9.83 -2.77 -5.07
N GLN A 31 -9.69 -1.82 -4.16
CA GLN A 31 -10.75 -1.50 -3.18
C GLN A 31 -11.54 -0.26 -3.56
N ASN A 32 -10.93 0.63 -4.35
CA ASN A 32 -11.60 1.84 -4.81
C ASN A 32 -12.52 1.48 -5.98
N PRO A 33 -13.85 1.70 -5.86
CA PRO A 33 -14.81 1.39 -6.92
C PRO A 33 -14.62 2.24 -8.17
N GLY A 34 -13.81 3.31 -8.09
CA GLY A 34 -13.36 4.11 -9.21
C GLY A 34 -12.37 3.39 -10.14
N TYR A 35 -11.82 2.22 -9.74
CA TYR A 35 -11.12 1.35 -10.68
C TYR A 35 -12.12 0.76 -11.67
N ARG A 36 -12.09 1.28 -12.90
CA ARG A 36 -12.97 0.85 -14.01
C ARG A 36 -12.25 -0.01 -15.04
N ASP A 37 -11.00 -0.35 -14.77
CA ASP A 37 -10.20 -1.23 -15.62
C ASP A 37 -10.62 -2.68 -15.37
N CYS A 38 -10.90 -3.43 -16.44
CA CYS A 38 -11.26 -4.84 -16.39
C CYS A 38 -10.15 -5.74 -15.82
N THR A 39 -8.94 -5.21 -15.67
CA THR A 39 -7.79 -5.94 -15.15
C THR A 39 -7.80 -6.09 -13.62
N PHE A 40 -8.48 -5.19 -12.90
CA PHE A 40 -8.61 -5.27 -11.45
C PHE A 40 -9.94 -5.91 -11.06
N GLU A 41 -9.89 -6.84 -10.13
CA GLU A 41 -11.07 -7.28 -9.42
C GLU A 41 -11.39 -6.27 -8.31
N VAL A 42 -12.48 -5.53 -8.47
CA VAL A 42 -12.96 -4.61 -7.45
C VAL A 42 -13.82 -5.37 -6.44
N LYS A 43 -13.42 -5.36 -5.16
CA LYS A 43 -14.14 -6.07 -4.10
C LYS A 43 -15.11 -5.18 -3.33
N GLY A 44 -16.33 -5.71 -3.12
CA GLY A 44 -17.45 -5.05 -2.43
C GLY A 44 -18.35 -4.26 -3.38
N GLN A 45 -19.69 -4.30 -3.17
CA GLN A 45 -20.69 -3.66 -4.05
C GLN A 45 -20.46 -2.16 -4.30
N PHE A 46 -19.74 -1.47 -3.40
CA PHE A 46 -19.41 -0.05 -3.49
C PHE A 46 -17.91 0.21 -3.24
N GLY A 47 -17.07 -0.81 -3.37
CA GLY A 47 -15.70 -0.82 -2.83
C GLY A 47 -15.72 -1.05 -1.32
N ALA A 48 -14.94 -2.01 -0.85
CA ALA A 48 -14.97 -2.42 0.56
C ALA A 48 -14.51 -1.34 1.54
N GLY A 49 -13.87 -0.26 1.06
CA GLY A 49 -13.26 0.78 1.89
C GLY A 49 -12.09 0.27 2.76
N ALA A 50 -11.67 -0.99 2.58
CA ALA A 50 -10.69 -1.71 3.39
C ALA A 50 -10.11 -2.92 2.63
N PHE A 51 -9.02 -3.49 3.16
CA PHE A 51 -8.34 -4.69 2.65
C PHE A 51 -9.19 -5.95 2.78
N VAL A 52 -9.98 -6.22 1.75
CA VAL A 52 -10.69 -7.48 1.55
C VAL A 52 -9.82 -8.43 0.73
N ASP A 53 -9.86 -9.72 1.08
CA ASP A 53 -9.07 -10.79 0.45
C ASP A 53 -7.55 -10.55 0.49
N VAL A 54 -7.04 -9.95 1.58
CA VAL A 54 -5.60 -9.90 1.87
C VAL A 54 -5.27 -10.95 2.92
N ASP A 55 -4.22 -11.70 2.63
CA ASP A 55 -3.69 -12.79 3.45
C ASP A 55 -2.17 -12.64 3.63
N ASP A 56 -1.56 -13.68 4.16
CA ASP A 56 -0.14 -13.76 4.47
C ASP A 56 0.73 -14.03 3.24
N GLU A 57 0.17 -14.30 2.06
CA GLU A 57 0.89 -14.41 0.78
C GLU A 57 0.76 -13.15 -0.08
N SER A 58 -0.03 -12.18 0.37
CA SER A 58 -0.33 -10.97 -0.39
C SER A 58 0.82 -9.96 -0.43
N LEU A 59 0.90 -9.21 -1.55
CA LEU A 59 1.68 -7.98 -1.67
C LEU A 59 0.70 -6.79 -1.67
N VAL A 60 0.91 -5.85 -0.75
CA VAL A 60 0.06 -4.66 -0.60
C VAL A 60 0.79 -3.41 -1.09
N ILE A 61 0.14 -2.62 -1.94
CA ILE A 61 0.59 -1.28 -2.34
C ILE A 61 -0.39 -0.25 -1.78
N SER A 62 0.08 0.67 -0.94
CA SER A 62 -0.77 1.69 -0.30
C SER A 62 -0.15 3.08 -0.40
N ALA A 63 -0.84 4.05 -1.00
CA ALA A 63 -0.33 5.43 -1.11
C ALA A 63 -0.50 6.24 0.18
N TYR A 64 -1.27 5.74 1.13
CA TYR A 64 -1.47 6.36 2.43
C TYR A 64 -1.78 5.22 3.37
N ALA A 65 -0.74 4.68 4.03
CA ALA A 65 -0.95 3.74 5.12
C ALA A 65 -1.48 4.51 6.34
N SER A 66 -2.73 4.93 6.23
CA SER A 66 -3.49 5.56 7.29
C SER A 66 -3.60 4.62 8.49
N ALA A 67 -3.86 5.16 9.68
CA ALA A 67 -4.10 4.38 10.89
C ALA A 67 -5.00 3.14 10.68
N PRO A 68 -6.18 3.24 10.02
CA PRO A 68 -7.04 2.09 9.78
C PRO A 68 -6.38 0.99 8.95
N VAL A 69 -5.52 1.35 8.01
CA VAL A 69 -4.77 0.39 7.18
C VAL A 69 -3.79 -0.41 8.03
N ARG A 70 -3.08 0.25 8.95
CA ARG A 70 -2.11 -0.44 9.81
C ARG A 70 -2.77 -1.41 10.77
N GLU A 71 -3.90 -1.01 11.35
CA GLU A 71 -4.66 -1.88 12.25
C GLU A 71 -5.25 -3.10 11.52
N ILE A 72 -5.77 -2.93 10.29
CA ILE A 72 -6.28 -4.05 9.49
C ILE A 72 -5.16 -5.05 9.13
N ILE A 73 -3.98 -4.55 8.75
CA ILE A 73 -2.81 -5.39 8.46
C ILE A 73 -2.39 -6.16 9.73
N ALA A 74 -2.40 -5.50 10.89
CA ALA A 74 -2.06 -6.10 12.20
C ALA A 74 -3.03 -7.20 12.64
N ASP A 75 -4.32 -7.00 12.44
CA ASP A 75 -5.34 -7.90 12.96
C ASP A 75 -5.65 -9.10 12.06
N ILE A 76 -5.54 -8.95 10.73
CA ILE A 76 -6.15 -9.91 9.80
C ILE A 76 -5.14 -10.55 8.85
N ALA A 77 -4.29 -9.75 8.20
CA ALA A 77 -3.65 -10.22 6.98
C ALA A 77 -2.16 -10.56 7.11
N LYS A 78 -1.38 -9.80 7.90
CA LYS A 78 0.10 -9.89 7.96
C LYS A 78 0.76 -10.23 6.59
N PRO A 79 0.59 -9.38 5.56
CA PRO A 79 1.00 -9.65 4.19
C PRO A 79 2.49 -9.96 4.06
N ALA A 80 2.88 -10.72 3.04
CA ALA A 80 4.28 -11.02 2.78
C ALA A 80 5.12 -9.74 2.60
N MET A 81 4.54 -8.73 1.96
CA MET A 81 5.23 -7.50 1.63
C MET A 81 4.27 -6.30 1.54
N ILE A 82 4.73 -5.13 1.99
CA ILE A 82 3.96 -3.89 1.93
C ILE A 82 4.84 -2.79 1.34
N ILE A 83 4.36 -2.15 0.28
CA ILE A 83 4.95 -0.94 -0.30
C ILE A 83 4.04 0.22 0.10
N ALA A 84 4.57 1.14 0.91
CA ALA A 84 3.81 2.28 1.41
C ALA A 84 4.52 3.59 1.11
N THR A 85 3.78 4.59 0.62
CA THR A 85 4.25 5.98 0.63
C THR A 85 3.80 6.67 1.91
N PHE A 86 4.52 7.73 2.30
CA PHE A 86 4.07 8.62 3.37
C PHE A 86 3.89 7.88 4.72
N TRP A 87 4.75 6.90 4.98
CA TRP A 87 4.68 6.10 6.21
C TRP A 87 4.87 6.97 7.47
N ASP A 88 5.83 7.88 7.46
CA ASP A 88 6.12 8.71 8.64
C ASP A 88 5.38 10.06 8.64
N SER A 89 4.51 10.32 7.64
CA SER A 89 3.91 11.64 7.46
C SER A 89 2.68 11.86 8.37
N GLY A 90 2.93 12.03 9.67
CA GLY A 90 2.04 12.72 10.61
C GLY A 90 0.67 12.10 10.88
N ILE A 91 -0.15 12.88 11.60
CA ILE A 91 -1.48 12.48 12.06
C ILE A 91 -2.39 12.23 10.86
N VAL A 92 -2.81 10.99 10.71
CA VAL A 92 -3.83 10.62 9.75
C VAL A 92 -5.18 11.04 10.32
N ALA A 93 -5.85 11.98 9.66
CA ALA A 93 -7.15 12.49 10.11
C ALA A 93 -8.26 12.24 9.08
N ASP A 94 -9.50 12.10 9.57
CA ASP A 94 -10.69 12.00 8.73
C ASP A 94 -11.03 13.34 8.05
N GLU A 95 -12.09 13.36 7.25
CA GLU A 95 -12.57 14.57 6.54
C GLU A 95 -12.93 15.73 7.47
N LYS A 96 -13.04 15.49 8.78
CA LYS A 96 -13.34 16.47 9.82
C LYS A 96 -12.10 16.83 10.66
N SER A 97 -10.91 16.45 10.20
CA SER A 97 -9.63 16.63 10.90
C SER A 97 -9.55 15.90 12.24
N LYS A 98 -10.41 14.90 12.47
CA LYS A 98 -10.30 14.03 13.65
C LYS A 98 -9.23 12.96 13.36
N PRO A 99 -8.21 12.79 14.22
CA PRO A 99 -7.28 11.68 14.07
C PRO A 99 -8.04 10.36 13.95
N PHE A 100 -7.66 9.55 12.96
CA PHE A 100 -8.02 8.13 12.97
C PHE A 100 -7.42 7.46 14.23
N LEU A 101 -7.94 6.28 14.61
CA LEU A 101 -7.51 5.52 15.79
C LEU A 101 -5.98 5.32 15.85
N ASP A 102 -5.48 5.01 17.04
CA ASP A 102 -4.04 4.96 17.34
C ASP A 102 -3.27 4.02 16.40
N ALA A 103 -2.65 4.60 15.37
CA ALA A 103 -1.86 3.89 14.36
C ALA A 103 -0.75 3.04 14.99
N ASP A 104 -0.27 3.45 16.16
CA ASP A 104 0.84 2.87 16.89
C ASP A 104 0.36 2.18 18.19
N SER A 105 -0.84 1.60 18.15
CA SER A 105 -1.31 0.73 19.22
C SER A 105 -0.29 -0.40 19.50
N PRO A 106 -0.20 -0.95 20.73
CA PRO A 106 0.77 -1.99 21.08
C PRO A 106 0.80 -3.17 20.11
N ARG A 107 -0.37 -3.60 19.62
CA ARG A 107 -0.51 -4.68 18.62
C ARG A 107 0.10 -4.33 17.26
N THR A 108 -0.07 -3.08 16.82
CA THR A 108 0.43 -2.63 15.52
C THR A 108 1.95 -2.56 15.59
N MET A 109 2.49 -2.02 16.69
CA MET A 109 3.92 -2.02 16.96
C MET A 109 4.50 -3.45 17.00
N GLU A 110 3.87 -4.38 17.73
CA GLU A 110 4.28 -5.78 17.80
C GLU A 110 4.30 -6.45 16.41
N MET A 111 3.29 -6.19 15.56
CA MET A 111 3.34 -6.69 14.18
C MET A 111 4.57 -6.15 13.45
N TRP A 112 4.84 -4.84 13.53
CA TRP A 112 5.97 -4.22 12.81
C TRP A 112 7.33 -4.75 13.25
N GLU A 113 7.46 -5.31 14.46
CA GLU A 113 8.70 -6.00 14.89
C GLU A 113 9.03 -7.21 14.00
N SER A 114 8.03 -7.84 13.40
CA SER A 114 8.19 -8.96 12.46
C SER A 114 8.54 -8.54 11.03
N TYR A 115 8.56 -7.24 10.73
CA TYR A 115 8.94 -6.70 9.43
C TYR A 115 10.32 -6.03 9.51
N GLU A 116 11.03 -6.09 8.40
CA GLU A 116 12.17 -5.24 8.10
C GLU A 116 11.71 -4.10 7.21
N ARG A 117 12.02 -2.86 7.61
CA ARG A 117 11.75 -1.66 6.82
C ARG A 117 13.02 -1.28 6.05
N THR A 118 12.87 -1.08 4.75
CA THR A 118 13.92 -0.57 3.87
C THR A 118 13.40 0.60 3.03
N GLU A 119 14.31 1.48 2.60
CA GLU A 119 13.97 2.46 1.57
C GLU A 119 13.71 1.74 0.25
N PHE A 120 12.64 2.11 -0.43
CA PHE A 120 12.33 1.51 -1.72
C PHE A 120 13.46 1.84 -2.71
N PRO A 121 14.05 0.85 -3.40
CA PRO A 121 15.15 1.08 -4.31
C PRO A 121 14.65 1.82 -5.56
N VAL A 122 14.81 3.15 -5.58
CA VAL A 122 14.51 3.97 -6.75
C VAL A 122 15.70 3.94 -7.72
N SER A 123 15.40 3.72 -9.00
CA SER A 123 16.40 3.74 -10.07
C SER A 123 17.06 5.13 -10.17
N ASN A 124 18.34 5.20 -10.54
CA ASN A 124 19.04 6.49 -10.65
C ASN A 124 18.39 7.45 -11.66
N MET A 125 17.78 6.91 -12.72
CA MET A 125 17.03 7.68 -13.71
C MET A 125 15.79 8.37 -13.11
N GLU A 126 15.12 7.71 -12.18
CA GLU A 126 13.93 8.26 -11.51
C GLU A 126 14.28 9.17 -10.31
N ARG A 127 15.46 9.00 -9.72
CA ARG A 127 15.96 9.92 -8.66
C ARG A 127 16.02 11.36 -9.15
N GLU A 128 16.54 11.58 -10.36
CA GLU A 128 16.60 12.91 -10.96
C GLU A 128 15.20 13.54 -11.13
N LEU A 129 14.17 12.74 -11.41
CA LEU A 129 12.78 13.23 -11.52
C LEU A 129 12.16 13.54 -10.15
N LEU A 130 12.53 12.80 -9.11
CA LEU A 130 12.05 13.02 -7.74
C LEU A 130 12.71 14.24 -7.08
N GLU A 131 13.93 14.61 -7.48
CA GLU A 131 14.64 15.79 -6.96
C GLU A 131 13.96 17.13 -7.35
N PHE A 132 13.22 17.16 -8.46
CA PHE A 132 12.45 18.34 -8.90
C PHE A 132 10.98 18.35 -8.40
N GLY A 133 10.57 17.31 -7.65
CA GLY A 133 9.22 17.10 -7.14
C GLY A 133 9.13 17.16 -5.62
N THR A 134 7.91 16.98 -5.08
CA THR A 134 7.70 16.73 -3.65
C THR A 134 8.40 15.42 -3.28
N HIS A 135 9.27 15.42 -2.26
CA HIS A 135 9.94 14.22 -1.75
C HIS A 135 8.90 13.13 -1.42
N LEU A 136 8.73 12.18 -2.34
CA LEU A 136 7.83 11.06 -2.16
C LEU A 136 8.63 9.95 -1.46
N GLU A 137 8.53 9.88 -0.13
CA GLU A 137 9.13 8.79 0.63
C GLU A 137 8.35 7.50 0.41
N VAL A 138 8.99 6.51 -0.19
CA VAL A 138 8.47 5.16 -0.40
C VAL A 138 9.22 4.21 0.52
N SER A 139 8.49 3.49 1.37
CA SER A 139 9.03 2.47 2.27
C SER A 139 8.58 1.08 1.83
N LEU A 140 9.51 0.14 1.89
CA LEU A 140 9.27 -1.28 1.68
C LEU A 140 9.33 -2.00 3.03
N PHE A 141 8.30 -2.76 3.35
CA PHE A 141 8.24 -3.63 4.52
C PHE A 141 8.18 -5.08 4.05
N SER A 142 9.15 -5.90 4.44
CA SER A 142 9.18 -7.34 4.18
C SER A 142 9.23 -8.10 5.49
N ARG A 143 8.51 -9.21 5.60
CA ARG A 143 8.60 -10.06 6.80
C ARG A 143 10.01 -10.64 6.95
N LYS A 144 10.48 -10.73 8.20
CA LYS A 144 11.74 -11.36 8.60
C LYS A 144 11.70 -12.89 8.46
#